data_AF-A0A9C9GQT3-F1
#
_entry.id   AF-A0A9C9GQT3-F1
#
_cell.length_a   1.000
_cell.length_b   1.000
_cell.length_c   1.000
_cell.angle_alpha   90.00
_cell.angle_beta   90.00
_cell.angle_gamma   90.00
#
_symmetry.space_group_name_H-M   'P 1'
#
loop_
_entity.id
_entity.type
_entity.pdbx_description
1 polymer ?
#
loop_
_entity_poly.entity_id
_entity_poly.type
_entity_poly.pdbx_seq_one_letter_code
_entity_poly.pdbx_strand_id
1 'polypeptide(L)'
;MRKREFMMLKITLLVILACLTNVAISNEQKGAVCLGENLAKSSSEHSERLYLKVGDSQSIYFVRPYTVPVIVAKNLDLNKDHIVYVYFDDAVVASWKLNFLNLKTQSVRIWRAPGTWRMEAIEISLCK
;
A
#
# COMPACT_ATOMS: atom_id res chain seq x y z
N MET A 1 64.46 9.26 -8.29
CA MET A 1 63.19 9.56 -7.58
C MET A 1 62.03 9.66 -8.57
N ARG A 2 61.50 8.55 -9.09
CA ARG A 2 60.42 8.62 -10.11
C ARG A 2 59.51 7.38 -10.23
N LYS A 3 59.48 6.50 -9.21
CA LYS A 3 58.75 5.21 -9.24
C LYS A 3 57.68 5.03 -8.16
N ARG A 4 57.57 5.93 -7.17
CA ARG A 4 56.65 5.75 -6.03
C ARG A 4 55.30 6.45 -6.18
N GLU A 5 55.18 7.44 -7.07
CA GLU A 5 53.93 8.21 -7.23
C GLU A 5 52.91 7.54 -8.17
N PHE A 6 53.39 6.76 -9.15
CA PHE A 6 52.49 6.06 -10.09
C PHE A 6 51.74 4.87 -9.49
N MET A 7 52.22 4.34 -8.36
CA MET A 7 51.64 3.14 -7.74
C MET A 7 50.48 3.48 -6.79
N MET A 8 50.48 4.67 -6.18
CA MET A 8 49.36 5.11 -5.35
C MET A 8 48.16 5.56 -6.17
N LEU A 9 48.35 6.13 -7.37
CA LEU A 9 47.24 6.63 -8.18
C LEU A 9 46.32 5.52 -8.73
N LYS A 10 46.84 4.30 -8.93
CA LYS A 10 46.08 3.15 -9.46
C LYS A 10 45.24 2.44 -8.40
N ILE A 11 45.65 2.49 -7.14
CA ILE A 11 44.95 1.81 -6.05
C ILE A 11 43.72 2.63 -5.63
N THR A 12 43.78 3.96 -5.73
CA THR A 12 42.64 4.83 -5.40
C THR A 12 41.52 4.76 -6.44
N LEU A 13 41.82 4.48 -7.71
CA LEU A 13 40.81 4.39 -8.78
C LEU A 13 39.94 3.12 -8.68
N LEU A 14 40.44 2.06 -8.05
CA LEU A 14 39.72 0.78 -7.89
C LEU A 14 38.69 0.80 -6.76
N VAL A 15 38.84 1.68 -5.76
CA VAL A 15 37.90 1.76 -4.63
C VAL A 15 36.62 2.52 -5.00
N ILE A 16 36.70 3.46 -5.95
CA ILE A 16 35.52 4.23 -6.39
C ILE A 16 34.62 3.40 -7.32
N LEU A 17 35.18 2.43 -8.05
CA LEU A 17 34.43 1.59 -9.00
C LEU A 17 33.62 0.47 -8.33
N ALA A 18 33.91 0.14 -7.06
CA ALA A 18 33.11 -0.81 -6.27
C ALA A 18 31.84 -0.19 -5.65
N CYS A 19 31.70 1.14 -5.70
CA CYS A 19 30.48 1.83 -5.27
C CYS A 19 29.37 1.84 -6.33
N LEU A 20 29.61 1.26 -7.52
CA LEU A 20 28.56 0.87 -8.45
C LEU A 20 27.95 -0.46 -7.99
N THR A 21 27.59 -0.56 -6.72
CA THR A 21 26.69 -1.61 -6.27
C THR A 21 25.43 -1.46 -7.08
N ASN A 22 25.11 -2.50 -7.84
CA ASN A 22 23.81 -2.72 -8.45
C ASN A 22 22.74 -2.44 -7.40
N VAL A 23 22.25 -1.19 -7.37
CA VAL A 23 20.89 -0.94 -6.94
C VAL A 23 20.08 -1.55 -8.06
N ALA A 24 19.91 -2.87 -8.02
CA ALA A 24 18.75 -3.49 -8.61
C ALA A 24 17.60 -2.75 -7.94
N ILE A 25 17.12 -1.71 -8.61
CA ILE A 25 15.84 -1.11 -8.32
C ILE A 25 14.90 -2.28 -8.57
N SER A 26 14.69 -3.07 -7.52
CA SER A 26 13.63 -4.03 -7.44
C SER A 26 12.42 -3.15 -7.64
N ASN A 27 11.91 -3.14 -8.87
CA ASN A 27 10.61 -2.59 -9.19
C ASN A 27 9.60 -3.57 -8.59
N GLU A 28 9.69 -3.70 -7.27
CA GLU A 28 8.99 -4.67 -6.48
C GLU A 28 7.56 -4.20 -6.58
N GLN A 29 6.78 -4.92 -7.37
CA GLN A 29 5.37 -4.64 -7.49
C GLN A 29 4.81 -4.59 -6.07
N LYS A 30 4.14 -3.49 -5.73
CA LYS A 30 3.62 -3.25 -4.39
C LYS A 30 2.11 -3.30 -4.40
N GLY A 31 1.56 -3.85 -3.32
CA GLY A 31 0.14 -3.91 -3.08
C GLY A 31 -0.44 -2.57 -2.64
N ALA A 32 -1.71 -2.35 -2.95
CA ALA A 32 -2.48 -1.19 -2.52
C ALA A 32 -3.89 -1.59 -2.03
N VAL A 33 -4.40 -0.83 -1.08
CA VAL A 33 -5.81 -0.84 -0.67
C VAL A 33 -6.41 0.51 -1.00
N CYS A 34 -7.55 0.49 -1.67
CA CYS A 34 -8.28 1.66 -2.09
C CYS A 34 -9.65 1.71 -1.41
N LEU A 35 -10.12 2.90 -1.05
CA LEU A 35 -11.50 3.09 -0.59
C LEU A 35 -12.40 3.42 -1.77
N GLY A 36 -13.51 2.70 -1.91
CA GLY A 36 -14.57 3.00 -2.86
C GLY A 36 -15.76 3.70 -2.22
N GLU A 37 -16.88 3.64 -2.92
CA GLU A 37 -18.15 4.23 -2.46
C GLU A 37 -18.60 3.66 -1.12
N ASN A 38 -19.11 4.55 -0.26
CA ASN A 38 -19.82 4.18 0.94
C ASN A 38 -21.31 4.49 0.72
N LEU A 39 -22.07 3.50 0.21
CA LEU A 39 -23.49 3.67 -0.11
C LEU A 39 -24.41 3.58 1.11
N ALA A 40 -23.86 3.36 2.31
CA ALA A 40 -24.63 3.66 3.50
C ALA A 40 -24.78 5.18 3.59
N LYS A 41 -26.03 5.65 3.50
CA LYS A 41 -26.42 7.02 3.86
C LYS A 41 -26.12 7.24 5.36
N SER A 42 -24.85 7.34 5.75
CA SER A 42 -24.51 7.94 7.03
C SER A 42 -24.57 9.44 6.79
N SER A 43 -25.42 10.12 7.54
CA SER A 43 -25.31 11.57 7.73
C SER A 43 -23.84 11.91 7.97
N SER A 44 -23.39 13.05 7.44
CA SER A 44 -22.01 13.54 7.55
C SER A 44 -21.48 13.63 8.99
N GLU A 45 -22.34 13.52 9.99
CA GLU A 45 -22.05 13.58 11.43
C GLU A 45 -21.34 12.35 12.02
N HIS A 46 -21.08 11.29 11.23
CA HIS A 46 -20.46 10.05 11.73
C HIS A 46 -19.18 9.62 10.98
N SER A 47 -18.57 10.53 10.21
CA SER A 47 -17.37 10.22 9.41
C SER A 47 -16.16 9.78 10.25
N GLU A 48 -16.04 10.27 11.48
CA GLU A 48 -14.97 9.88 12.43
C GLU A 48 -15.20 8.52 13.09
N ARG A 49 -16.43 8.01 13.06
CA ARG A 49 -16.80 6.73 13.69
C ARG A 49 -16.52 5.55 12.79
N LEU A 50 -16.37 5.79 11.49
CA LEU A 50 -16.18 4.78 10.46
C LEU A 50 -14.79 4.87 9.85
N TYR A 51 -13.95 3.87 10.11
CA TYR A 51 -12.58 3.83 9.64
C TYR A 51 -12.11 2.43 9.29
N LEU A 52 -10.99 2.36 8.58
CA LEU A 52 -10.32 1.14 8.13
C LEU A 52 -8.90 1.08 8.70
N LYS A 53 -8.41 -0.13 8.96
CA LYS A 53 -6.99 -0.42 9.21
C LYS A 53 -6.53 -1.58 8.34
N VAL A 54 -5.27 -1.56 7.93
CA VAL A 54 -4.58 -2.67 7.24
C VAL A 54 -3.45 -3.15 8.15
N GLY A 55 -3.64 -4.27 8.83
CA GLY A 55 -2.77 -4.73 9.91
C GLY A 55 -2.71 -3.69 11.03
N ASP A 56 -1.50 -3.33 11.43
CA ASP A 56 -1.22 -2.34 12.48
C ASP A 56 -1.12 -0.89 11.95
N SER A 57 -1.69 -0.61 10.77
CA SER A 57 -1.68 0.74 10.21
C SER A 57 -2.46 1.75 11.08
N GLN A 58 -2.19 3.03 10.85
CA GLN A 58 -3.05 4.09 11.35
C GLN A 58 -4.48 3.95 10.81
N SER A 59 -5.45 4.52 11.54
CA SER A 59 -6.86 4.56 11.14
C SER A 59 -7.04 5.43 9.89
N ILE A 60 -7.77 4.91 8.91
CA ILE A 60 -8.10 5.58 7.66
C ILE A 60 -9.62 5.80 7.62
N TYR A 61 -10.07 7.04 7.71
CA TYR A 61 -11.49 7.38 7.84
C TYR A 61 -12.21 7.46 6.48
N PHE A 62 -13.49 7.11 6.46
CA PHE A 62 -14.37 7.26 5.30
C PHE A 62 -14.92 8.69 5.24
N VAL A 63 -14.04 9.68 5.02
CA VAL A 63 -14.34 11.11 5.19
C VAL A 63 -15.29 11.66 4.12
N ARG A 64 -15.35 11.06 2.92
CA ARG A 64 -16.18 11.53 1.80
C ARG A 64 -16.77 10.36 0.99
N PRO A 65 -17.92 10.55 0.32
CA PRO A 65 -18.34 9.62 -0.72
C PRO A 65 -17.35 9.67 -1.89
N TYR A 66 -16.54 8.63 -2.02
CA TYR A 66 -15.59 8.48 -3.11
C TYR A 66 -16.31 7.92 -4.35
N THR A 67 -16.59 8.76 -5.34
CA THR A 67 -17.12 8.31 -6.65
C THR A 67 -16.06 7.59 -7.48
N VAL A 68 -14.78 7.73 -7.11
CA VAL A 68 -13.63 7.04 -7.70
C VAL A 68 -12.81 6.44 -6.57
N PRO A 69 -12.33 5.18 -6.68
CA PRO A 69 -11.51 4.57 -5.64
C PRO A 69 -10.26 5.40 -5.32
N VAL A 70 -9.94 5.59 -4.04
CA VAL A 70 -8.77 6.37 -3.60
C VAL A 70 -7.77 5.48 -2.89
N ILE A 71 -6.49 5.55 -3.24
CA ILE A 71 -5.43 4.79 -2.56
C ILE A 71 -5.29 5.30 -1.13
N VAL A 72 -5.45 4.41 -0.15
CA VAL A 72 -5.30 4.75 1.28
C VAL A 72 -4.21 3.96 2.00
N ALA A 73 -3.87 2.78 1.49
CA ALA A 73 -2.67 2.05 1.91
C ALA A 73 -1.88 1.67 0.66
N LYS A 74 -0.56 1.91 0.68
CA LYS A 74 0.37 1.65 -0.42
C LYS A 74 1.59 0.91 0.10
N ASN A 75 2.42 0.43 -0.83
CA ASN A 75 3.67 -0.27 -0.51
C ASN A 75 3.47 -1.58 0.27
N LEU A 76 2.31 -2.21 0.15
CA LEU A 76 2.03 -3.48 0.82
C LEU A 76 2.82 -4.60 0.15
N ASP A 77 3.37 -5.50 0.96
CA ASP A 77 4.14 -6.65 0.48
C ASP A 77 3.20 -7.66 -0.20
N LEU A 78 3.38 -7.90 -1.50
CA LEU A 78 2.52 -8.83 -2.25
C LEU A 78 2.63 -10.27 -1.75
N ASN A 79 3.76 -10.64 -1.13
CA ASN A 79 4.05 -12.01 -0.71
C ASN A 79 3.55 -12.32 0.71
N LYS A 80 2.89 -11.35 1.37
CA LYS A 80 2.38 -11.49 2.74
C LYS A 80 0.87 -11.40 2.79
N ASP A 81 0.34 -12.07 3.79
CA ASP A 81 -1.04 -11.87 4.20
C ASP A 81 -1.16 -10.54 4.96
N HIS A 82 -2.08 -9.70 4.54
CA HIS A 82 -2.50 -8.50 5.26
C HIS A 82 -3.91 -8.73 5.80
N ILE A 83 -4.25 -8.13 6.93
CA ILE A 83 -5.64 -8.18 7.43
C ILE A 83 -6.23 -6.79 7.32
N VAL A 84 -7.33 -6.67 6.60
CA VAL A 84 -8.09 -5.44 6.47
C VAL A 84 -9.24 -5.49 7.46
N TYR A 85 -9.36 -4.49 8.31
CA TYR A 85 -10.46 -4.32 9.26
C TYR A 85 -11.23 -3.05 8.97
N VAL A 86 -12.55 -3.12 9.05
CA VAL A 86 -13.44 -1.96 9.03
C VAL A 86 -14.10 -1.86 10.40
N TYR A 87 -14.04 -0.67 10.98
CA TYR A 87 -14.56 -0.35 12.30
C TYR A 87 -15.71 0.64 12.21
N PHE A 88 -16.72 0.45 13.05
CA PHE A 88 -17.75 1.43 13.36
C PHE A 88 -17.89 1.51 14.88
N ASP A 89 -17.71 2.69 15.48
CA ASP A 89 -17.68 2.85 16.95
C ASP A 89 -16.68 1.91 17.64
N ASP A 90 -15.47 1.83 17.10
CA ASP A 90 -14.39 0.95 17.58
C ASP A 90 -14.70 -0.56 17.55
N ALA A 91 -15.88 -0.96 17.06
CA ALA A 91 -16.25 -2.35 16.84
C ALA A 91 -15.95 -2.77 15.40
N VAL A 92 -15.33 -3.94 15.22
CA VAL A 92 -15.08 -4.52 13.89
C VAL A 92 -16.41 -4.93 13.27
N VAL A 93 -16.78 -4.30 12.14
CA VAL A 93 -18.00 -4.61 11.38
C VAL A 93 -17.74 -5.43 10.12
N ALA A 94 -16.49 -5.46 9.64
CA ALA A 94 -16.05 -6.34 8.57
C ALA A 94 -14.53 -6.57 8.66
N SER A 95 -14.08 -7.74 8.20
CA SER A 95 -12.66 -8.05 8.09
C SER A 95 -12.37 -9.01 6.94
N TRP A 96 -11.21 -8.86 6.31
CA TRP A 96 -10.71 -9.80 5.30
C TRP A 96 -9.23 -10.08 5.47
N LYS A 97 -8.86 -11.33 5.17
CA LYS A 97 -7.48 -11.72 4.92
C LYS A 97 -7.15 -11.45 3.46
N LEU A 98 -6.30 -10.46 3.22
CA LEU A 98 -5.84 -10.00 1.92
C LEU A 98 -4.52 -10.67 1.56
N ASN A 99 -4.55 -11.53 0.55
CA ASN A 99 -3.37 -12.10 -0.08
C ASN A 99 -3.39 -11.74 -1.57
N PHE A 100 -2.50 -10.84 -1.98
CA PHE A 100 -2.48 -10.30 -3.34
C PHE A 100 -2.19 -11.36 -4.40
N LEU A 101 -1.32 -12.34 -4.08
CA LEU A 101 -0.99 -13.44 -4.99
C LEU A 101 -2.20 -14.35 -5.24
N ASN A 102 -2.93 -14.71 -4.19
CA ASN A 102 -4.13 -15.55 -4.30
C ASN A 102 -5.25 -14.85 -5.08
N LEU A 103 -5.41 -13.54 -4.88
CA LEU A 103 -6.38 -12.72 -5.59
C LEU A 103 -5.93 -12.35 -7.01
N LYS A 104 -4.68 -12.66 -7.38
CA LYS A 104 -4.08 -12.31 -8.68
C LYS A 104 -4.23 -10.81 -9.02
N THR A 105 -4.03 -9.96 -8.02
CA THR A 105 -4.14 -8.50 -8.14
C THR A 105 -3.07 -7.80 -7.32
N GLN A 106 -2.76 -6.56 -7.69
CA GLN A 106 -1.91 -5.65 -6.88
C GLN A 106 -2.76 -4.67 -6.06
N SER A 107 -4.06 -4.61 -6.28
CA SER A 107 -4.94 -3.69 -5.56
C SER A 107 -6.29 -4.27 -5.27
N VAL A 108 -6.83 -3.88 -4.11
CA VAL A 108 -8.21 -4.17 -3.74
C VAL A 108 -8.95 -2.89 -3.38
N ARG A 109 -10.24 -2.86 -3.73
CA ARG A 109 -11.18 -1.84 -3.32
C ARG A 109 -11.98 -2.33 -2.13
N ILE A 110 -12.01 -1.55 -1.06
CA ILE A 110 -12.91 -1.73 0.08
C ILE A 110 -14.03 -0.71 -0.03
N TRP A 111 -15.26 -1.18 -0.07
CA TRP A 111 -16.42 -0.33 -0.31
C TRP A 111 -17.67 -0.93 0.35
N ARG A 112 -18.71 -0.10 0.50
CA ARG A 112 -19.97 -0.51 1.11
C ARG A 112 -21.09 -0.49 0.08
N ALA A 113 -21.58 -1.68 -0.23
CA ALA A 113 -22.83 -1.88 -0.94
C ALA A 113 -24.03 -1.70 0.03
N PRO A 114 -25.27 -1.58 -0.48
CA PRO A 114 -26.45 -1.59 0.37
C PRO A 114 -26.45 -2.81 1.30
N GLY A 115 -26.41 -2.55 2.62
CA GLY A 115 -26.46 -3.57 3.66
C GLY A 115 -25.19 -4.41 3.86
N THR A 116 -24.11 -4.21 3.10
CA THR A 116 -22.94 -5.10 3.20
C THR A 116 -21.62 -4.45 2.80
N TRP A 117 -20.54 -4.92 3.43
CA TRP A 117 -19.18 -4.53 3.13
C TRP A 117 -18.56 -5.47 2.09
N ARG A 118 -17.77 -4.91 1.17
CA ARG A 118 -17.16 -5.66 0.06
C ARG A 118 -15.66 -5.38 -0.03
N MET A 119 -14.92 -6.42 -0.38
CA MET A 119 -13.55 -6.34 -0.87
C MET A 119 -13.54 -6.91 -2.29
N GLU A 120 -12.93 -6.19 -3.22
CA GLU A 120 -12.90 -6.56 -4.62
C GLU A 120 -11.52 -6.32 -5.22
N ALA A 121 -11.02 -7.28 -6.00
CA ALA A 121 -9.81 -7.11 -6.79
C ALA A 121 -10.07 -6.11 -7.92
N ILE A 122 -9.24 -5.07 -8.01
CA ILE A 122 -9.33 -4.06 -9.06
C ILE A 122 -7.96 -3.78 -9.65
N GLU A 123 -7.90 -3.24 -10.87
CA GLU A 123 -6.66 -2.72 -11.44
C GLU A 123 -6.20 -1.48 -10.67
N ILE A 124 -4.89 -1.36 -10.43
CA ILE A 124 -4.33 -0.24 -9.65
C ILE A 124 -4.51 1.11 -10.35
N SER A 125 -4.64 1.10 -11.68
CA SER A 125 -4.96 2.25 -12.54
C SER A 125 -6.33 2.87 -12.22
N LEU A 126 -7.23 2.12 -11.58
CA LEU A 126 -8.56 2.57 -11.18
C LEU A 126 -8.56 3.28 -9.82
N CYS A 127 -7.46 3.21 -9.07
CA CYS A 127 -7.29 3.95 -7.83
C CYS A 127 -6.57 5.28 -8.09
N LYS A 128 -7.11 6.36 -7.55
CA LYS A 128 -6.54 7.71 -7.64
C LYS A 128 -5.86 8.16 -6.35
#